data_AF-A0A925LCE4-F1
#
_entry.id   AF-A0A925LCE4-F1
#
_cell.length_a   1.000
_cell.length_b   1.000
_cell.length_c   1.000
_cell.angle_alpha   90.00
_cell.angle_beta   90.00
_cell.angle_gamma   90.00
#
_symmetry.space_group_name_H-M   'P 1'
#
loop_
_entity.id
_entity.type
_entity.pdbx_description
1 polymer ?
#
loop_
_entity_poly.entity_id
_entity_poly.type
_entity_poly.pdbx_seq_one_letter_code
_entity_poly.pdbx_strand_id
1 'polypeptide(L)'
;MLFFAEAFFLYTYYYGWGKFSPRVHLLLGLGLNVVGTAIMLIANAWLTFMTSPSGISESGALISTWDAVRNYTWMPINIHRIIANVAFGGSVAAAYAAYKFLQAKTDEERAHYDWMGYIGNFVAICAFLPLPFAGYYLAKEIYAYSQTLGLTMMGGAFSWLFIIQAVLIGNLFLAANYYLWLGMGRIAGTQQFQKYIKYLLILVALCFMVWATPRSIIATVSEVRAMGGSAHPALGFLGVMSAKNTAVNILILTTYISFLLYRRGGKTPVVPWAKAGNLAQLLIFLIAAAIVIFLGVYGYFVEARVRIAFSIPQVLSVLFAMIAVTVIDVFLFRKAKASAEPRWGHIPAISQYVLIFIAVTFTWLMGLMGYVRSGLRQHWHVYGVMRDTSVDAFTPTLGFATQIVSVTVLIFFVLIGFVFWLASLGGKKDWEPATRKPATPAEAEAAP
;
A
#
# COMPACT_ATOMS: atom_id res chain seq x y z
N MET A 1 8.33 10.87 25.75
CA MET A 1 7.12 10.32 26.41
C MET A 1 6.40 9.28 25.57
N LEU A 2 5.96 9.58 24.34
CA LEU A 2 5.24 8.58 23.53
C LEU A 2 6.04 7.33 23.18
N PHE A 3 7.34 7.43 22.90
CA PHE A 3 8.20 6.25 22.72
C PHE A 3 8.27 5.37 23.98
N PHE A 4 8.28 5.96 25.18
CA PHE A 4 8.22 5.19 26.43
C PHE A 4 6.84 4.53 26.61
N ALA A 5 5.75 5.20 26.23
CA ALA A 5 4.42 4.61 26.25
C ALA A 5 4.29 3.45 25.23
N GLU A 6 4.86 3.61 24.03
CA GLU A 6 4.90 2.56 23.02
C GLU A 6 5.67 1.34 23.52
N ALA A 7 6.87 1.56 24.08
CA ALA A 7 7.67 0.52 24.70
C ALA A 7 6.92 -0.15 25.86
N PHE A 8 6.25 0.62 26.72
CA PHE A 8 5.42 0.08 27.80
C PHE A 8 4.35 -0.87 27.28
N PHE A 9 3.56 -0.46 26.28
CA PHE A 9 2.53 -1.33 25.70
C PHE A 9 3.13 -2.54 24.99
N LEU A 10 4.21 -2.37 24.22
CA LEU A 10 4.88 -3.45 23.49
C LEU A 10 5.45 -4.51 24.43
N TYR A 11 6.24 -4.11 25.43
CA TYR A 11 6.88 -5.05 26.36
C TYR A 11 5.85 -5.71 27.27
N THR A 12 4.83 -4.97 27.72
CA THR A 12 3.74 -5.57 28.52
C THR A 12 2.92 -6.56 27.69
N TYR A 13 2.67 -6.26 26.41
CA TYR A 13 2.01 -7.18 25.50
C TYR A 13 2.84 -8.45 25.28
N TYR A 14 4.16 -8.31 25.05
CA TYR A 14 5.05 -9.42 24.77
C TYR A 14 5.26 -10.32 25.99
N TYR A 15 5.71 -9.76 27.13
CA TYR A 15 6.01 -10.52 28.34
C TYR A 15 4.76 -10.95 29.13
N GLY A 16 3.63 -10.32 28.84
CA GLY A 16 2.33 -10.70 29.39
C GLY A 16 1.72 -11.94 28.75
N TRP A 17 2.29 -12.45 27.64
CA TRP A 17 1.71 -13.56 26.87
C TRP A 17 1.53 -14.81 27.72
N GLY A 18 0.30 -15.33 27.77
CA GLY A 18 -0.07 -16.47 28.62
C GLY A 18 -0.23 -16.15 30.12
N LYS A 19 0.10 -14.92 30.56
CA LYS A 19 -0.08 -14.45 31.95
C LYS A 19 -1.33 -13.60 32.12
N PHE A 20 -1.69 -12.83 31.09
CA PHE A 20 -2.90 -12.00 31.10
C PHE A 20 -4.06 -12.65 30.34
N SER A 21 -5.27 -12.23 30.68
CA SER A 21 -6.46 -12.67 29.93
C SER A 21 -6.38 -12.20 28.46
N PRO A 22 -7.00 -12.93 27.52
CA PRO A 22 -7.02 -12.53 26.11
C PRO A 22 -7.57 -11.12 25.86
N ARG A 23 -8.52 -10.66 26.69
CA ARG A 23 -9.08 -9.30 26.61
C ARG A 23 -8.03 -8.23 26.94
N VAL A 24 -7.19 -8.48 27.94
CA VAL A 24 -6.09 -7.57 28.31
C VAL A 24 -5.07 -7.51 27.18
N HIS A 25 -4.73 -8.64 26.55
CA HIS A 25 -3.86 -8.64 25.37
C HIS A 25 -4.42 -7.80 24.22
N LEU A 26 -5.71 -7.93 23.92
CA LEU A 26 -6.37 -7.11 22.90
C LEU A 26 -6.31 -5.61 23.24
N LEU A 27 -6.54 -5.25 24.51
CA LEU A 27 -6.44 -3.86 24.97
C LEU A 27 -5.01 -3.32 24.91
N LEU A 28 -4.01 -4.12 25.28
CA LEU A 28 -2.59 -3.74 25.17
C LEU A 28 -2.17 -3.55 23.71
N GLY A 29 -2.60 -4.44 22.81
CA GLY A 29 -2.36 -4.31 21.39
C GLY A 29 -3.06 -3.08 20.78
N LEU A 30 -4.30 -2.78 21.21
CA LEU A 30 -5.00 -1.57 20.83
C LEU A 30 -4.25 -0.32 21.33
N GLY A 31 -3.83 -0.30 22.60
CA GLY A 31 -3.04 0.78 23.19
C GLY A 31 -1.74 1.03 22.44
N LEU A 32 -1.03 -0.03 22.07
CA LEU A 32 0.17 0.05 21.24
C LEU A 32 -0.10 0.76 19.90
N ASN A 33 -1.18 0.39 19.21
CA ASN A 33 -1.56 1.03 17.94
C ASN A 33 -1.98 2.50 18.11
N VAL A 34 -2.69 2.83 19.19
CA VAL A 34 -3.08 4.21 19.51
C VAL A 34 -1.83 5.08 19.73
N VAL A 35 -0.87 4.60 20.53
CA VAL A 35 0.37 5.33 20.78
C VAL A 35 1.22 5.45 19.53
N GLY A 36 1.40 4.37 18.76
CA GLY A 36 2.13 4.41 17.49
C GLY A 36 1.51 5.39 16.49
N THR A 37 0.18 5.46 16.43
CA THR A 37 -0.54 6.45 15.62
C THR A 37 -0.29 7.87 16.12
N ALA A 38 -0.30 8.10 17.44
CA ALA A 38 0.00 9.42 18.01
C ALA A 38 1.44 9.89 17.70
N ILE A 39 2.43 8.98 17.76
CA ILE A 39 3.82 9.27 17.34
C ILE A 39 3.84 9.71 15.88
N MET A 40 3.14 8.99 15.01
CA MET A 40 3.05 9.34 13.59
C MET A 40 2.40 10.70 13.37
N LEU A 41 1.32 11.03 14.08
CA LEU A 41 0.61 12.31 13.97
C LEU A 41 1.53 13.49 14.31
N ILE A 42 2.34 13.35 15.36
CA ILE A 42 3.30 14.37 15.77
C ILE A 42 4.45 14.47 14.76
N ALA A 43 4.99 13.33 14.31
CA ALA A 43 6.01 13.31 13.26
C ALA A 43 5.53 14.01 11.97
N ASN A 44 4.26 13.82 11.64
CA ASN A 44 3.62 14.49 10.52
C ASN A 44 3.44 15.99 10.72
N ALA A 45 3.25 16.47 11.95
CA ALA A 45 3.13 17.91 12.20
C ALA A 45 4.39 18.67 11.76
N TRP A 46 5.58 18.15 12.09
CA TRP A 46 6.84 18.73 11.63
C TRP A 46 7.00 18.61 10.11
N LEU A 47 6.71 17.41 9.57
CA LEU A 47 6.80 17.17 8.13
C LEU A 47 5.93 18.16 7.33
N THR A 48 4.70 18.40 7.78
CA THR A 48 3.74 19.23 7.05
C THR A 48 3.92 20.70 7.29
N PHE A 49 4.41 21.10 8.47
CA PHE A 49 4.80 22.48 8.72
C PHE A 49 5.87 22.96 7.72
N MET A 50 6.83 22.09 7.37
CA MET A 50 7.84 22.44 6.36
C MET A 50 7.24 22.68 4.97
N THR A 51 6.15 22.02 4.61
CA THR A 51 5.54 22.12 3.26
C THR A 51 4.44 23.18 3.18
N SER A 52 3.63 23.31 4.23
CA SER A 52 2.53 24.27 4.33
C SER A 52 2.59 24.98 5.69
N PRO A 53 3.57 25.86 5.93
CA PRO A 53 3.69 26.56 7.21
C PRO A 53 2.45 27.42 7.52
N SER A 54 2.07 27.46 8.80
CA SER A 54 1.02 28.31 9.37
C SER A 54 1.34 28.61 10.83
N GLY A 55 0.61 29.55 11.44
CA GLY A 55 0.86 29.92 12.84
C GLY A 55 2.20 30.63 13.08
N ILE A 56 2.72 31.31 12.06
CA ILE A 56 3.94 32.14 12.12
C ILE A 56 3.65 33.59 11.71
N SER A 57 4.45 34.53 12.20
CA SER A 57 4.44 35.94 11.76
C SER A 57 5.09 36.11 10.39
N GLU A 58 5.00 37.31 9.81
CA GLU A 58 5.72 37.69 8.59
C GLU A 58 7.24 37.56 8.72
N SER A 59 7.77 37.79 9.94
CA SER A 59 9.19 37.58 10.26
C SER A 59 9.56 36.11 10.48
N GLY A 60 8.61 35.18 10.40
CA GLY A 60 8.81 33.74 10.62
C GLY A 60 8.79 33.31 12.08
N ALA A 61 8.49 34.20 13.03
CA ALA A 61 8.37 33.85 14.45
C ALA A 61 7.10 33.04 14.71
N LEU A 62 7.19 31.99 15.54
CA LEU A 62 6.02 31.18 15.91
C LEU A 62 5.06 32.00 16.78
N ILE A 63 3.82 32.15 16.31
CA ILE A 63 2.74 32.87 17.02
C ILE A 63 1.66 31.92 17.56
N SER A 64 1.48 30.76 16.94
CA SER A 64 0.50 29.75 17.36
C SER A 64 1.01 28.35 17.08
N THR A 65 1.34 27.61 18.14
CA THR A 65 1.77 26.21 18.02
C THR A 65 0.68 25.33 17.44
N TRP A 66 -0.58 25.57 17.81
CA TRP A 66 -1.68 24.76 17.31
C TRP A 66 -1.92 24.99 15.82
N ASP A 67 -1.85 26.24 15.35
CA ASP A 67 -1.99 26.51 13.92
C ASP A 67 -0.79 26.01 13.12
N ALA A 68 0.42 26.00 13.69
CA ALA A 68 1.58 25.35 13.06
C ALA A 68 1.40 23.84 12.90
N VAL A 69 0.75 23.18 13.86
CA VAL A 69 0.41 21.74 13.78
C VAL A 69 -0.74 21.50 12.79
N ARG A 70 -1.85 22.22 12.94
CA ARG A 70 -3.09 22.05 12.15
C ARG A 70 -3.03 22.80 10.82
N ASN A 71 -1.93 22.62 10.10
CA ASN A 71 -1.74 23.19 8.78
C ASN A 71 -2.52 22.42 7.68
N TYR A 72 -2.58 23.00 6.47
CA TYR A 72 -3.33 22.48 5.32
C TYR A 72 -3.07 20.99 5.03
N THR A 73 -1.82 20.54 5.15
CA THR A 73 -1.44 19.19 4.71
C THR A 73 -1.38 18.16 5.86
N TRP A 74 -1.53 18.58 7.13
CA TRP A 74 -1.38 17.71 8.30
C TRP A 74 -2.38 16.56 8.35
N MET A 75 -3.69 16.85 8.33
CA MET A 75 -4.68 15.78 8.38
C MET A 75 -4.71 14.90 7.12
N PRO A 76 -4.60 15.46 5.90
CA PRO A 76 -4.47 14.66 4.69
C PRO A 76 -3.28 13.69 4.73
N ILE A 77 -2.09 14.12 5.19
CA ILE A 77 -0.94 13.22 5.28
C ILE A 77 -1.14 12.18 6.39
N ASN A 78 -1.81 12.51 7.50
CA ASN A 78 -2.10 11.57 8.57
C ASN A 78 -2.97 10.42 8.04
N ILE A 79 -4.05 10.74 7.34
CA ILE A 79 -4.94 9.74 6.73
C ILE A 79 -4.16 8.89 5.72
N HIS A 80 -3.42 9.53 4.82
CA HIS A 80 -2.63 8.82 3.82
C HIS A 80 -1.60 7.87 4.46
N ARG A 81 -0.86 8.32 5.48
CA ARG A 81 0.19 7.52 6.12
C ARG A 81 -0.37 6.41 7.00
N ILE A 82 -1.50 6.59 7.68
CA ILE A 82 -2.17 5.49 8.41
C ILE A 82 -2.48 4.36 7.43
N ILE A 83 -3.17 4.69 6.33
CA ILE A 83 -3.56 3.72 5.32
C ILE A 83 -2.32 3.08 4.67
N ALA A 84 -1.32 3.88 4.31
CA ALA A 84 -0.08 3.38 3.71
C ALA A 84 0.71 2.48 4.67
N ASN A 85 0.81 2.82 5.96
CA ASN A 85 1.53 2.03 6.95
C ASN A 85 0.83 0.68 7.22
N VAL A 86 -0.51 0.64 7.23
CA VAL A 86 -1.26 -0.63 7.34
C VAL A 86 -1.02 -1.49 6.09
N ALA A 87 -1.09 -0.89 4.90
CA ALA A 87 -0.81 -1.59 3.65
C ALA A 87 0.61 -2.18 3.64
N PHE A 88 1.59 -1.35 4.02
CA PHE A 88 2.99 -1.72 4.10
C PHE A 88 3.26 -2.81 5.14
N GLY A 89 2.78 -2.64 6.38
CA GLY A 89 2.96 -3.61 7.46
C GLY A 89 2.36 -4.98 7.11
N GLY A 90 1.16 -5.00 6.53
CA GLY A 90 0.56 -6.22 6.01
C GLY A 90 1.42 -6.90 4.95
N SER A 91 1.98 -6.13 4.01
CA SER A 91 2.86 -6.66 2.96
C SER A 91 4.18 -7.21 3.50
N VAL A 92 4.79 -6.56 4.50
CA VAL A 92 6.04 -7.04 5.13
C VAL A 92 5.77 -8.32 5.91
N ALA A 93 4.66 -8.41 6.64
CA ALA A 93 4.25 -9.65 7.31
C ALA A 93 4.00 -10.78 6.30
N ALA A 94 3.39 -10.47 5.14
CA ALA A 94 3.19 -11.43 4.07
C ALA A 94 4.51 -11.90 3.44
N ALA A 95 5.48 -10.99 3.25
CA ALA A 95 6.80 -11.33 2.74
C ALA A 95 7.62 -12.18 3.72
N TYR A 96 7.52 -11.91 5.04
CA TYR A 96 8.09 -12.79 6.06
C TYR A 96 7.53 -14.20 5.95
N ALA A 97 6.20 -14.32 5.90
CA ALA A 97 5.52 -15.58 5.77
C ALA A 97 5.91 -16.31 4.48
N ALA A 98 6.02 -15.58 3.36
CA ALA A 98 6.50 -16.12 2.09
C ALA A 98 7.91 -16.69 2.18
N TYR A 99 8.84 -15.98 2.82
CA TYR A 99 10.20 -16.47 3.05
C TYR A 99 10.20 -17.75 3.89
N LYS A 100 9.42 -17.78 4.97
CA LYS A 100 9.33 -18.95 5.86
C LYS A 100 8.60 -20.13 5.20
N PHE A 101 7.59 -19.88 4.36
CA PHE A 101 6.94 -20.91 3.54
C PHE A 101 7.95 -21.58 2.61
N LEU A 102 8.81 -20.81 1.94
CA LEU A 102 9.82 -21.34 1.01
C LEU A 102 10.90 -22.17 1.73
N GLN A 103 11.12 -21.92 3.02
CA GLN A 103 12.05 -22.68 3.87
C GLN A 103 11.40 -23.82 4.66
N ALA A 104 10.06 -23.92 4.65
CA ALA A 104 9.32 -24.88 5.44
C ALA A 104 9.68 -26.31 5.04
N LYS A 105 10.09 -27.12 6.02
CA LYS A 105 10.48 -28.51 5.82
C LYS A 105 9.31 -29.47 6.02
N THR A 106 8.30 -29.04 6.77
CA THR A 106 7.10 -29.81 7.06
C THR A 106 5.87 -29.20 6.40
N ASP A 107 4.86 -30.02 6.15
CA ASP A 107 3.60 -29.55 5.58
C ASP A 107 2.83 -28.67 6.57
N GLU A 108 2.98 -28.91 7.88
CA GLU A 108 2.39 -28.08 8.94
C GLU A 108 2.98 -26.66 8.95
N GLU A 109 4.30 -26.53 8.91
CA GLU A 109 4.95 -25.21 8.78
C GLU A 109 4.50 -24.50 7.50
N ARG A 110 4.46 -25.23 6.38
CA ARG A 110 4.05 -24.69 5.08
C ARG A 110 2.60 -24.19 5.14
N ALA A 111 1.70 -24.93 5.79
CA ALA A 111 0.32 -24.53 6.01
C ALA A 111 0.21 -23.28 6.89
N HIS A 112 0.97 -23.22 7.99
CA HIS A 112 1.00 -22.06 8.88
C HIS A 112 1.44 -20.78 8.15
N TYR A 113 2.53 -20.84 7.41
CA TYR A 113 3.06 -19.67 6.70
C TYR A 113 2.24 -19.30 5.46
N ASP A 114 1.55 -20.24 4.80
CA ASP A 114 0.55 -19.89 3.78
C ASP A 114 -0.61 -19.08 4.37
N TRP A 115 -1.11 -19.52 5.53
CA TRP A 115 -2.13 -18.79 6.27
C TRP A 115 -1.66 -17.38 6.67
N MET A 116 -0.48 -17.28 7.27
CA MET A 116 0.10 -16.00 7.66
C MET A 116 0.29 -15.08 6.44
N GLY A 117 0.79 -15.61 5.33
CA GLY A 117 0.99 -14.87 4.08
C GLY A 117 -0.31 -14.33 3.52
N TYR A 118 -1.37 -15.15 3.55
CA TYR A 118 -2.71 -14.73 3.16
C TYR A 118 -3.26 -13.62 4.05
N ILE A 119 -3.16 -13.74 5.37
CA ILE A 119 -3.65 -12.72 6.31
C ILE A 119 -2.90 -11.40 6.13
N GLY A 120 -1.57 -11.45 6.03
CA GLY A 120 -0.75 -10.26 5.76
C GLY A 120 -1.16 -9.57 4.45
N ASN A 121 -1.30 -10.33 3.37
CA ASN A 121 -1.71 -9.79 2.08
C ASN A 121 -3.16 -9.28 2.09
N PHE A 122 -4.06 -9.92 2.84
CA PHE A 122 -5.43 -9.44 3.02
C PHE A 122 -5.45 -8.06 3.70
N VAL A 123 -4.73 -7.90 4.80
CA VAL A 123 -4.56 -6.60 5.47
C VAL A 123 -3.96 -5.57 4.50
N ALA A 124 -2.95 -5.98 3.72
CA ALA A 124 -2.29 -5.12 2.75
C ALA A 124 -3.27 -4.60 1.69
N ILE A 125 -4.03 -5.49 1.05
CA ILE A 125 -4.99 -5.15 -0.01
C ILE A 125 -6.13 -4.29 0.55
N CYS A 126 -6.67 -4.62 1.72
CA CYS A 126 -7.76 -3.85 2.32
C CYS A 126 -7.38 -2.39 2.58
N ALA A 127 -6.15 -2.14 3.03
CA ALA A 127 -5.64 -0.79 3.20
C ALA A 127 -5.18 -0.16 1.87
N PHE A 128 -4.67 -0.95 0.93
CA PHE A 128 -4.22 -0.45 -0.37
C PHE A 128 -5.35 0.07 -1.25
N LEU A 129 -6.52 -0.58 -1.26
CA LEU A 129 -7.66 -0.17 -2.09
C LEU A 129 -8.09 1.30 -1.90
N PRO A 130 -8.24 1.84 -0.67
CA PRO A 130 -8.56 3.25 -0.46
C PRO A 130 -7.34 4.20 -0.55
N LEU A 131 -6.11 3.69 -0.60
CA LEU A 131 -4.90 4.53 -0.53
C LEU A 131 -4.79 5.58 -1.67
N PRO A 132 -5.13 5.27 -2.94
CA PRO A 132 -5.13 6.28 -4.00
C PRO A 132 -6.01 7.49 -3.68
N PHE A 133 -7.12 7.30 -2.97
CA PHE A 133 -8.02 8.37 -2.58
C PHE A 133 -7.41 9.29 -1.53
N ALA A 134 -6.75 8.71 -0.53
CA ALA A 134 -6.04 9.49 0.47
C ALA A 134 -4.87 10.29 -0.16
N GLY A 135 -4.19 9.71 -1.15
CA GLY A 135 -3.17 10.41 -1.93
C GLY A 135 -3.73 11.56 -2.75
N TYR A 136 -4.88 11.36 -3.38
CA TYR A 136 -5.58 12.41 -4.11
C TYR A 136 -6.04 13.56 -3.20
N TYR A 137 -6.57 13.23 -2.02
CA TYR A 137 -6.96 14.23 -1.02
C TYR A 137 -5.76 15.09 -0.60
N LEU A 138 -4.61 14.47 -0.30
CA LEU A 138 -3.38 15.19 -0.01
C LEU A 138 -2.95 16.10 -1.17
N ALA A 139 -2.98 15.60 -2.41
CA ALA A 139 -2.61 16.39 -3.59
C ALA A 139 -3.52 17.61 -3.78
N LYS A 140 -4.83 17.45 -3.53
CA LYS A 140 -5.81 18.54 -3.59
C LYS A 140 -5.50 19.64 -2.56
N GLU A 141 -5.21 19.26 -1.32
CA GLU A 141 -4.91 20.24 -0.25
C GLU A 141 -3.58 20.97 -0.48
N ILE A 142 -2.57 20.31 -1.05
CA ILE A 142 -1.33 20.98 -1.52
C ILE A 142 -1.67 22.04 -2.58
N TYR A 143 -2.53 21.70 -3.54
CA TYR A 143 -2.94 22.62 -4.61
C TYR A 143 -3.76 23.81 -4.09
N ALA A 144 -4.60 23.56 -3.07
CA ALA A 144 -5.40 24.60 -2.41
C ALA A 144 -4.52 25.56 -1.61
N TYR A 145 -3.47 25.06 -0.97
CA TYR A 145 -2.49 25.87 -0.26
C TYR A 145 -1.62 26.71 -1.21
N SER A 146 -1.04 26.08 -2.25
CA SER A 146 -0.20 26.77 -3.23
C SER A 146 -0.39 26.17 -4.61
N GLN A 147 -0.92 26.97 -5.53
CA GLN A 147 -1.02 26.59 -6.94
C GLN A 147 0.36 26.31 -7.54
N THR A 148 1.39 27.06 -7.11
CA THR A 148 2.78 26.84 -7.56
C THR A 148 3.27 25.45 -7.15
N LEU A 149 3.11 25.05 -5.88
CA LEU A 149 3.46 23.69 -5.44
C LEU A 149 2.69 22.63 -6.21
N GLY A 150 1.38 22.85 -6.41
CA GLY A 150 0.53 21.96 -7.16
C GLY A 150 0.96 21.78 -8.63
N LEU A 151 1.35 22.86 -9.30
CA LEU A 151 1.88 22.84 -10.66
C LEU A 151 3.25 22.19 -10.72
N THR A 152 4.15 22.47 -9.77
CA THR A 152 5.46 21.83 -9.66
C THR A 152 5.34 20.32 -9.46
N MET A 153 4.40 19.88 -8.63
CA MET A 153 4.15 18.46 -8.37
C MET A 153 3.77 17.68 -9.64
N MET A 154 2.97 18.31 -10.49
CA MET A 154 2.43 17.69 -11.71
C MET A 154 3.22 18.06 -12.98
N GLY A 155 4.29 18.84 -12.84
CA GLY A 155 5.10 19.37 -13.92
C GLY A 155 6.56 18.93 -13.85
N GLY A 156 7.30 19.19 -14.93
CA GLY A 156 8.75 18.96 -15.01
C GLY A 156 9.19 17.54 -14.61
N ALA A 157 10.30 17.43 -13.89
CA ALA A 157 10.87 16.15 -13.46
C ALA A 157 9.95 15.38 -12.47
N PHE A 158 9.17 16.07 -11.64
CA PHE A 158 8.26 15.42 -10.70
C PHE A 158 7.12 14.67 -11.40
N SER A 159 6.64 15.17 -12.54
CA SER A 159 5.61 14.47 -13.32
C SER A 159 6.03 13.05 -13.70
N TRP A 160 7.31 12.81 -14.00
CA TRP A 160 7.85 11.49 -14.31
C TRP A 160 7.93 10.58 -13.08
N LEU A 161 8.18 11.12 -11.89
CA LEU A 161 8.08 10.36 -10.63
C LEU A 161 6.65 9.86 -10.42
N PHE A 162 5.63 10.64 -10.75
CA PHE A 162 4.24 10.19 -10.71
C PHE A 162 3.91 9.11 -11.76
N ILE A 163 4.61 9.09 -12.91
CA ILE A 163 4.49 8.00 -13.88
C ILE A 163 5.13 6.72 -13.33
N ILE A 164 6.35 6.81 -12.78
CA ILE A 164 7.01 5.68 -12.10
C ILE A 164 6.12 5.16 -10.97
N GLN A 165 5.55 6.07 -10.17
CA GLN A 165 4.59 5.74 -9.12
C GLN A 165 3.38 4.98 -9.69
N ALA A 166 2.77 5.45 -10.78
CA ALA A 166 1.66 4.77 -11.42
C ALA A 166 2.03 3.37 -11.91
N VAL A 167 3.27 3.20 -12.43
CA VAL A 167 3.81 1.88 -12.82
C VAL A 167 3.95 0.94 -11.63
N LEU A 168 4.51 1.42 -10.52
CA LEU A 168 4.63 0.61 -9.30
C LEU A 168 3.25 0.23 -8.75
N ILE A 169 2.30 1.17 -8.69
CA ILE A 169 0.95 0.92 -8.19
C ILE A 169 0.19 -0.05 -9.12
N GLY A 170 0.30 0.10 -10.44
CA GLY A 170 -0.29 -0.85 -11.39
C GLY A 170 0.24 -2.28 -11.21
N ASN A 171 1.55 -2.42 -10.99
CA ASN A 171 2.18 -3.70 -10.67
C ASN A 171 1.71 -4.28 -9.33
N LEU A 172 1.51 -3.44 -8.30
CA LEU A 172 0.92 -3.89 -7.02
C LEU A 172 -0.48 -4.46 -7.22
N PHE A 173 -1.33 -3.79 -8.00
CA PHE A 173 -2.67 -4.31 -8.32
C PHE A 173 -2.60 -5.62 -9.09
N LEU A 174 -1.75 -5.72 -10.11
CA LEU A 174 -1.58 -6.95 -10.89
C LEU A 174 -1.09 -8.10 -10.01
N ALA A 175 -0.07 -7.87 -9.19
CA ALA A 175 0.49 -8.85 -8.27
C ALA A 175 -0.53 -9.30 -7.21
N ALA A 176 -1.26 -8.36 -6.61
CA ALA A 176 -2.31 -8.66 -5.64
C ALA A 176 -3.42 -9.54 -6.24
N ASN A 177 -3.88 -9.20 -7.45
CA ASN A 177 -4.87 -10.00 -8.18
C ASN A 177 -4.32 -11.39 -8.52
N TYR A 178 -3.08 -11.45 -9.03
CA TYR A 178 -2.45 -12.71 -9.38
C TYR A 178 -2.29 -13.65 -8.17
N TYR A 179 -1.88 -13.12 -7.02
CA TYR A 179 -1.83 -13.88 -5.77
C TYR A 179 -3.22 -14.42 -5.38
N LEU A 180 -4.27 -13.59 -5.44
CA LEU A 180 -5.64 -14.03 -5.13
C LEU A 180 -6.08 -15.16 -6.07
N TRP A 181 -5.79 -15.04 -7.37
CA TRP A 181 -6.14 -16.06 -8.37
C TRP A 181 -5.39 -17.37 -8.14
N LEU A 182 -4.09 -17.33 -7.85
CA LEU A 182 -3.32 -18.52 -7.47
C LEU A 182 -3.89 -19.16 -6.20
N GLY A 183 -4.23 -18.34 -5.21
CA GLY A 183 -4.82 -18.80 -3.96
C GLY A 183 -6.21 -19.40 -4.13
N MET A 184 -6.95 -19.14 -5.21
CA MET A 184 -8.22 -19.86 -5.46
C MET A 184 -7.99 -21.36 -5.68
N GLY A 185 -6.80 -21.76 -6.15
CA GLY A 185 -6.43 -23.17 -6.34
C GLY A 185 -6.40 -24.00 -5.05
N ARG A 186 -6.31 -23.35 -3.88
CA ARG A 186 -6.30 -24.03 -2.58
C ARG A 186 -7.71 -24.35 -2.04
N ILE A 187 -8.76 -23.88 -2.70
CA ILE A 187 -10.15 -24.05 -2.27
C ILE A 187 -10.90 -24.87 -3.32
N ALA A 188 -11.51 -26.00 -2.92
CA ALA A 188 -12.33 -26.77 -3.85
C ALA A 188 -13.65 -26.04 -4.18
N GLY A 189 -14.08 -26.10 -5.44
CA GLY A 189 -15.30 -25.44 -5.92
C GLY A 189 -15.08 -24.02 -6.48
N THR A 190 -13.83 -23.56 -6.60
CA THR A 190 -13.49 -22.27 -7.24
C THR A 190 -13.33 -22.35 -8.76
N GLN A 191 -13.38 -23.55 -9.35
CA GLN A 191 -13.20 -23.76 -10.79
C GLN A 191 -14.19 -22.93 -11.63
N GLN A 192 -15.42 -22.76 -11.14
CA GLN A 192 -16.44 -21.92 -11.78
C GLN A 192 -16.06 -20.44 -11.88
N PHE A 193 -15.18 -19.94 -11.00
CA PHE A 193 -14.73 -18.56 -11.00
C PHE A 193 -13.51 -18.35 -11.90
N GLN A 194 -12.74 -19.40 -12.20
CA GLN A 194 -11.52 -19.28 -13.01
C GLN A 194 -11.79 -18.75 -14.42
N LYS A 195 -12.94 -19.07 -15.00
CA LYS A 195 -13.34 -18.55 -16.33
C LYS A 195 -13.41 -17.01 -16.39
N TYR A 196 -13.60 -16.35 -15.25
CA TYR A 196 -13.67 -14.88 -15.18
C TYR A 196 -12.28 -14.22 -15.07
N ILE A 197 -11.25 -14.95 -14.63
CA ILE A 197 -9.90 -14.41 -14.40
C ILE A 197 -9.34 -13.73 -15.64
N LYS A 198 -9.52 -14.32 -16.83
CA LYS A 198 -9.06 -13.73 -18.09
C LYS A 198 -9.66 -12.35 -18.37
N TYR A 199 -10.95 -12.15 -18.05
CA TYR A 199 -11.61 -10.86 -18.25
C TYR A 199 -11.15 -9.83 -17.22
N LEU A 200 -10.96 -10.25 -15.97
CA LEU A 200 -10.41 -9.38 -14.92
C LEU A 200 -8.97 -8.97 -15.26
N LEU A 201 -8.15 -9.89 -15.79
CA LEU A 201 -6.80 -9.60 -16.24
C LEU A 201 -6.77 -8.60 -17.40
N ILE A 202 -7.62 -8.79 -18.42
CA ILE A 202 -7.72 -7.82 -19.53
C ILE A 202 -8.09 -6.44 -18.99
N LEU A 203 -9.07 -6.36 -18.08
CA LEU A 203 -9.50 -5.09 -17.50
C LEU A 203 -8.41 -4.42 -16.65
N VAL A 204 -7.71 -5.20 -15.81
CA VAL A 204 -6.54 -4.74 -15.04
C VAL A 204 -5.45 -4.20 -15.98
N ALA A 205 -5.12 -4.95 -17.04
CA ALA A 205 -4.08 -4.57 -18.00
C ALA A 205 -4.45 -3.29 -18.77
N LEU A 206 -5.69 -3.17 -19.24
CA LEU A 206 -6.19 -1.97 -19.91
C LEU A 206 -6.14 -0.75 -18.99
N CYS A 207 -6.64 -0.88 -17.75
CA CYS A 207 -6.58 0.21 -16.77
C CYS A 207 -5.13 0.59 -16.45
N PHE A 208 -4.25 -0.41 -16.33
CA PHE A 208 -2.83 -0.18 -16.08
C PHE A 208 -2.18 0.59 -17.24
N MET A 209 -2.41 0.19 -18.49
CA MET A 209 -1.89 0.90 -19.66
C MET A 209 -2.35 2.37 -19.71
N VAL A 210 -3.65 2.62 -19.44
CA VAL A 210 -4.18 3.99 -19.39
C VAL A 210 -3.52 4.79 -18.26
N TRP A 211 -3.42 4.22 -17.07
CA TRP A 211 -2.88 4.94 -15.91
C TRP A 211 -1.39 5.27 -16.06
N ALA A 212 -0.62 4.33 -16.62
CA ALA A 212 0.81 4.48 -16.87
C ALA A 212 1.13 5.43 -18.03
N THR A 213 0.14 5.85 -18.82
CA THR A 213 0.38 6.71 -19.98
C THR A 213 0.88 8.11 -19.55
N PRO A 214 2.07 8.55 -20.03
CA PRO A 214 2.59 9.88 -19.76
C PRO A 214 1.87 10.93 -20.63
N ARG A 215 1.73 12.15 -20.11
CA ARG A 215 1.12 13.26 -20.86
C ARG A 215 2.08 13.91 -21.85
N SER A 216 3.37 13.88 -21.51
CA SER A 216 4.48 14.43 -22.29
C SER A 216 5.61 13.41 -22.29
N ILE A 217 6.34 13.33 -23.39
CA ILE A 217 7.57 12.55 -23.49
C ILE A 217 8.78 13.46 -23.27
N ILE A 218 9.91 12.89 -22.83
CA ILE A 218 11.18 13.63 -22.84
C ILE A 218 11.57 13.73 -24.30
N ALA A 219 11.44 14.94 -24.86
CA ALA A 219 11.61 15.22 -26.26
C ALA A 219 12.62 16.35 -26.46
N THR A 220 13.38 16.26 -27.53
CA THR A 220 14.24 17.33 -28.04
C THR A 220 13.42 18.53 -28.49
N VAL A 221 14.05 19.70 -28.61
CA VAL A 221 13.37 20.94 -29.03
C VAL A 221 12.74 20.78 -30.43
N SER A 222 13.40 20.05 -31.33
CA SER A 222 12.89 19.73 -32.66
C SER A 222 11.63 18.87 -32.61
N GLU A 223 11.61 17.83 -31.76
CA GLU A 223 10.45 16.97 -31.56
C GLU A 223 9.28 17.72 -30.94
N VAL A 224 9.52 18.56 -29.92
CA VAL A 224 8.49 19.44 -29.32
C VAL A 224 7.88 20.36 -30.37
N ARG A 225 8.71 20.92 -31.26
CA ARG A 225 8.25 21.76 -32.36
C ARG A 225 7.44 20.97 -33.39
N ALA A 226 7.88 19.75 -33.72
CA ALA A 226 7.18 18.85 -34.63
C ALA A 226 5.82 18.39 -34.07
N MET A 227 5.71 18.21 -32.75
CA MET A 227 4.46 17.88 -32.06
C MET A 227 3.50 19.07 -31.91
N GLY A 228 3.94 20.30 -32.24
CA GLY A 228 3.14 21.52 -32.04
C GLY A 228 2.99 21.93 -30.57
N GLY A 229 3.84 21.40 -29.68
CA GLY A 229 3.81 21.70 -28.25
C GLY A 229 4.46 20.62 -27.38
N SER A 230 4.49 20.86 -26.07
CA SER A 230 5.09 19.93 -25.09
C SER A 230 4.21 18.71 -24.77
N ALA A 231 2.94 18.72 -25.19
CA ALA A 231 2.01 17.61 -25.02
C ALA A 231 2.00 16.74 -26.26
N HIS A 232 2.12 15.42 -26.08
CA HIS A 232 2.08 14.49 -27.20
C HIS A 232 0.64 14.38 -27.75
N PRO A 233 0.41 14.46 -29.08
CA PRO A 233 -0.94 14.48 -29.65
C PRO A 233 -1.83 13.28 -29.25
N ALA A 234 -1.28 12.06 -29.31
CA ALA A 234 -2.01 10.85 -28.89
C ALA A 234 -1.98 10.61 -27.37
N LEU A 235 -0.79 10.56 -26.75
CA LEU A 235 -0.65 10.24 -25.33
C LEU A 235 -1.20 11.33 -24.41
N GLY A 236 -1.23 12.59 -24.87
CA GLY A 236 -1.78 13.73 -24.13
C GLY A 236 -3.25 13.55 -23.77
N PHE A 237 -4.03 12.80 -24.57
CA PHE A 237 -5.43 12.49 -24.30
C PHE A 237 -5.61 11.49 -23.15
N LEU A 238 -4.77 10.46 -23.07
CA LEU A 238 -4.80 9.45 -22.00
C LEU A 238 -4.03 9.89 -20.75
N GLY A 239 -3.07 10.81 -20.91
CA GLY A 239 -2.25 11.36 -19.83
C GLY A 239 -2.97 12.37 -18.93
N VAL A 240 -4.25 12.70 -19.19
CA VAL A 240 -5.04 13.62 -18.35
C VAL A 240 -5.59 12.95 -17.10
N MET A 241 -5.85 13.75 -16.05
CA MET A 241 -6.41 13.26 -14.79
C MET A 241 -7.75 12.52 -14.95
N SER A 242 -8.56 12.88 -15.96
CA SER A 242 -9.83 12.19 -16.23
C SER A 242 -9.64 10.72 -16.56
N ALA A 243 -8.76 10.41 -17.52
CA ALA A 243 -8.45 9.03 -17.91
C ALA A 243 -7.81 8.26 -16.75
N LYS A 244 -6.83 8.87 -16.08
CA LYS A 244 -6.12 8.24 -14.96
C LYS A 244 -7.06 7.90 -13.81
N ASN A 245 -7.90 8.85 -13.37
CA ASN A 245 -8.82 8.60 -12.27
C ASN A 245 -9.88 7.54 -12.62
N THR A 246 -10.36 7.54 -13.86
CA THR A 246 -11.29 6.52 -14.36
C THR A 246 -10.64 5.14 -14.31
N ALA A 247 -9.42 5.01 -14.85
CA ALA A 247 -8.68 3.76 -14.87
C ALA A 247 -8.41 3.23 -13.45
N VAL A 248 -8.01 4.10 -12.51
CA VAL A 248 -7.77 3.73 -11.10
C VAL A 248 -9.03 3.20 -10.43
N ASN A 249 -10.16 3.90 -10.59
CA ASN A 249 -11.42 3.51 -9.96
C ASN A 249 -11.94 2.17 -10.51
N ILE A 250 -11.84 1.95 -11.82
CA ILE A 250 -12.19 0.65 -12.43
C ILE A 250 -11.22 -0.46 -11.99
N LEU A 251 -9.92 -0.16 -11.87
CA LEU A 251 -8.92 -1.10 -11.36
C LEU A 251 -9.20 -1.53 -9.91
N ILE A 252 -9.60 -0.59 -9.05
CA ILE A 252 -10.02 -0.85 -7.66
C ILE A 252 -11.26 -1.75 -7.64
N LEU A 253 -12.30 -1.43 -8.42
CA LEU A 253 -13.50 -2.26 -8.52
C LEU A 253 -13.17 -3.68 -9.00
N THR A 254 -12.31 -3.80 -10.02
CA THR A 254 -11.88 -5.09 -10.58
C THR A 254 -11.13 -5.94 -9.55
N THR A 255 -10.23 -5.32 -8.80
CA THR A 255 -9.47 -5.99 -7.73
C THR A 255 -10.38 -6.41 -6.58
N TYR A 256 -11.35 -5.58 -6.24
CA TYR A 256 -12.35 -5.89 -5.23
C TYR A 256 -13.26 -7.05 -5.68
N ILE A 257 -13.60 -7.16 -6.97
CA ILE A 257 -14.28 -8.34 -7.52
C ILE A 257 -13.42 -9.60 -7.35
N SER A 258 -12.12 -9.57 -7.68
CA SER A 258 -11.22 -10.70 -7.44
C SER A 258 -11.24 -11.14 -5.97
N PHE A 259 -11.23 -10.18 -5.05
CA PHE A 259 -11.34 -10.45 -3.61
C PHE A 259 -12.67 -11.11 -3.22
N LEU A 260 -13.80 -10.64 -3.77
CA LEU A 260 -15.10 -11.26 -3.53
C LEU A 260 -15.17 -12.68 -4.08
N LEU A 261 -14.72 -12.92 -5.30
CA LEU A 261 -14.67 -14.26 -5.90
C LEU A 261 -13.86 -15.21 -5.03
N TYR A 262 -12.75 -14.73 -4.50
CA TYR A 262 -11.92 -15.48 -3.58
C TYR A 262 -12.64 -15.82 -2.27
N ARG A 263 -13.27 -14.82 -1.64
CA ARG A 263 -13.99 -14.98 -0.36
C ARG A 263 -15.19 -15.92 -0.45
N ARG A 264 -15.80 -15.99 -1.63
CA ARG A 264 -16.91 -16.89 -1.98
C ARG A 264 -16.46 -18.30 -2.33
N GLY A 265 -15.16 -18.50 -2.59
CA GLY A 265 -14.60 -19.82 -2.85
C GLY A 265 -14.99 -20.80 -1.74
N GLY A 266 -15.51 -21.97 -2.13
CA GLY A 266 -15.89 -23.01 -1.19
C GLY A 266 -17.13 -22.71 -0.33
N LYS A 267 -17.95 -21.70 -0.68
CA LYS A 267 -19.18 -21.37 0.05
C LYS A 267 -20.39 -21.36 -0.86
N THR A 268 -21.50 -21.92 -0.35
CA THR A 268 -22.81 -21.86 -1.03
C THR A 268 -23.81 -21.08 -0.17
N PRO A 269 -24.48 -20.05 -0.73
CA PRO A 269 -25.45 -19.27 0.02
C PRO A 269 -26.70 -20.12 0.29
N VAL A 270 -27.19 -20.08 1.54
CA VAL A 270 -28.38 -20.83 1.99
C VAL A 270 -29.62 -19.95 2.14
N VAL A 271 -29.46 -18.62 2.02
CA VAL A 271 -30.55 -17.66 2.21
C VAL A 271 -31.50 -17.66 1.01
N PRO A 272 -32.82 -17.50 1.22
CA PRO A 272 -33.81 -17.59 0.14
C PRO A 272 -33.68 -16.47 -0.89
N TRP A 273 -33.18 -15.30 -0.48
CA TRP A 273 -32.97 -14.14 -1.33
C TRP A 273 -31.62 -14.16 -2.07
N ALA A 274 -30.92 -15.29 -2.14
CA ALA A 274 -29.56 -15.35 -2.66
C ALA A 274 -29.43 -14.86 -4.12
N LYS A 275 -30.42 -15.18 -4.97
CA LYS A 275 -30.46 -14.68 -6.36
C LYS A 275 -30.63 -13.17 -6.41
N ALA A 276 -31.55 -12.62 -5.61
CA ALA A 276 -31.80 -11.19 -5.52
C ALA A 276 -30.58 -10.43 -4.97
N GLY A 277 -29.91 -10.97 -3.94
CA GLY A 277 -28.69 -10.39 -3.37
C GLY A 277 -27.53 -10.33 -4.37
N ASN A 278 -27.28 -11.41 -5.12
CA ASN A 278 -26.27 -11.42 -6.17
C ASN A 278 -26.60 -10.44 -7.31
N LEU A 279 -27.88 -10.36 -7.72
CA LEU A 279 -28.32 -9.38 -8.71
C LEU A 279 -28.12 -7.95 -8.23
N ALA A 280 -28.49 -7.65 -6.97
CA ALA A 280 -28.30 -6.33 -6.37
C ALA A 280 -26.82 -5.93 -6.36
N GLN A 281 -25.91 -6.85 -6.00
CA GLN A 281 -24.47 -6.59 -6.04
C GLN A 281 -23.96 -6.31 -7.45
N LEU A 282 -24.41 -7.10 -8.44
CA LEU A 282 -24.07 -6.86 -9.85
C LEU A 282 -24.54 -5.47 -10.30
N LEU A 283 -25.78 -5.09 -9.98
CA LEU A 283 -26.33 -3.78 -10.32
C LEU A 283 -25.55 -2.65 -9.66
N ILE A 284 -25.20 -2.77 -8.37
CA ILE A 284 -24.39 -1.78 -7.66
C ILE A 284 -23.03 -1.60 -8.36
N PHE A 285 -22.37 -2.70 -8.77
CA PHE A 285 -21.11 -2.64 -9.51
C PHE A 285 -21.26 -1.95 -10.87
N LEU A 286 -22.28 -2.33 -11.64
CA LEU A 286 -22.52 -1.75 -12.97
C LEU A 286 -22.85 -0.27 -12.88
N ILE A 287 -23.65 0.15 -11.89
CA ILE A 287 -23.98 1.56 -11.65
C ILE A 287 -22.71 2.33 -11.26
N ALA A 288 -21.91 1.81 -10.32
CA ALA A 288 -20.67 2.47 -9.92
C ALA A 288 -19.69 2.60 -11.09
N ALA A 289 -19.51 1.55 -11.89
CA ALA A 289 -18.69 1.59 -13.09
C ALA A 289 -19.22 2.58 -14.13
N ALA A 290 -20.54 2.62 -14.35
CA ALA A 290 -21.17 3.56 -15.26
C ALA A 290 -20.97 5.02 -14.82
N ILE A 291 -21.13 5.33 -13.53
CA ILE A 291 -20.86 6.66 -12.97
C ILE A 291 -19.39 7.04 -13.19
N VAL A 292 -18.46 6.12 -12.88
CA VAL A 292 -17.01 6.36 -13.05
C VAL A 292 -16.66 6.65 -14.50
N ILE A 293 -17.15 5.84 -15.44
CA ILE A 293 -16.90 6.00 -16.87
C ILE A 293 -17.56 7.28 -17.40
N PHE A 294 -18.81 7.54 -17.03
CA PHE A 294 -19.53 8.74 -17.45
C PHE A 294 -18.81 10.02 -17.02
N LEU A 295 -18.44 10.13 -15.74
CA LEU A 295 -17.70 11.28 -15.23
C LEU A 295 -16.29 11.37 -15.84
N GLY A 296 -15.67 10.23 -16.13
CA GLY A 296 -14.39 10.14 -16.84
C GLY A 296 -14.44 10.71 -18.25
N VAL A 297 -15.46 10.33 -19.02
CA VAL A 297 -15.69 10.82 -20.40
C VAL A 297 -16.14 12.29 -20.38
N TYR A 298 -17.10 12.63 -19.52
CA TYR A 298 -17.60 14.00 -19.40
C TYR A 298 -16.51 14.98 -18.95
N GLY A 299 -15.54 14.50 -18.15
CA GLY A 299 -14.36 15.27 -17.74
C GLY A 299 -13.48 15.82 -18.88
N TYR A 300 -13.62 15.33 -20.12
CA TYR A 300 -12.95 15.88 -21.30
C TYR A 300 -13.60 17.15 -21.84
N PHE A 301 -14.88 17.37 -21.54
CA PHE A 301 -15.67 18.47 -22.09
C PHE A 301 -15.84 19.64 -21.11
N VAL A 302 -15.17 19.57 -19.95
CA VAL A 302 -15.26 20.59 -18.88
C VAL A 302 -13.89 21.18 -18.55
N GLU A 303 -13.91 22.34 -17.90
CA GLU A 303 -12.70 22.99 -17.40
C GLU A 303 -11.90 22.13 -16.41
N ALA A 304 -10.60 22.37 -16.31
CA ALA A 304 -9.70 21.58 -15.47
C ALA A 304 -10.11 21.56 -14.00
N ARG A 305 -10.60 22.67 -13.46
CA ARG A 305 -11.09 22.78 -12.08
C ARG A 305 -12.29 21.86 -11.83
N VAL A 306 -13.27 21.85 -12.73
CA VAL A 306 -14.47 21.00 -12.64
C VAL A 306 -14.10 19.53 -12.79
N ARG A 307 -13.21 19.21 -13.75
CA ARG A 307 -12.68 17.85 -13.93
C ARG A 307 -12.00 17.30 -12.67
N ILE A 308 -11.23 18.13 -11.96
CA ILE A 308 -10.60 17.74 -10.69
C ILE A 308 -11.69 17.42 -9.66
N ALA A 309 -12.75 18.23 -9.57
CA ALA A 309 -13.85 17.99 -8.64
C ALA A 309 -14.62 16.68 -8.90
N PHE A 310 -14.70 16.19 -10.15
CA PHE A 310 -15.34 14.89 -10.47
C PHE A 310 -14.66 13.68 -9.85
N SER A 311 -13.42 13.81 -9.37
CA SER A 311 -12.80 12.74 -8.59
C SER A 311 -13.62 12.34 -7.37
N ILE A 312 -14.20 13.30 -6.66
CA ILE A 312 -14.95 13.07 -5.42
C ILE A 312 -16.14 12.13 -5.66
N PRO A 313 -17.10 12.42 -6.57
CA PRO A 313 -18.20 11.52 -6.84
C PRO A 313 -17.77 10.16 -7.42
N GLN A 314 -16.69 10.09 -8.21
CA GLN A 314 -16.15 8.80 -8.67
C GLN A 314 -15.69 7.95 -7.48
N VAL A 315 -14.88 8.52 -6.59
CA VAL A 315 -14.37 7.86 -5.38
C VAL A 315 -15.52 7.42 -4.47
N LEU A 316 -16.47 8.31 -4.19
CA LEU A 316 -17.61 8.00 -3.34
C LEU A 316 -18.46 6.88 -3.92
N SER A 317 -18.63 6.82 -5.24
CA SER A 317 -19.36 5.74 -5.91
C SER A 317 -18.65 4.39 -5.74
N VAL A 318 -17.32 4.35 -5.86
CA VAL A 318 -16.53 3.13 -5.66
C VAL A 318 -16.55 2.69 -4.20
N LEU A 319 -16.33 3.61 -3.25
CA LEU A 319 -16.38 3.30 -1.81
C LEU A 319 -17.76 2.82 -1.39
N PHE A 320 -18.82 3.48 -1.87
CA PHE A 320 -20.19 3.04 -1.65
C PHE A 320 -20.42 1.63 -2.18
N ALA A 321 -20.00 1.34 -3.42
CA ALA A 321 -20.12 0.01 -3.99
C ALA A 321 -19.37 -1.04 -3.16
N MET A 322 -18.13 -0.75 -2.73
CA MET A 322 -17.35 -1.66 -1.89
C MET A 322 -18.04 -1.94 -0.55
N ILE A 323 -18.53 -0.91 0.14
CA ILE A 323 -19.19 -1.05 1.45
C ILE A 323 -20.53 -1.78 1.27
N ALA A 324 -21.41 -1.31 0.38
CA ALA A 324 -22.72 -1.88 0.17
C ALA A 324 -22.63 -3.34 -0.28
N VAL A 325 -21.74 -3.67 -1.22
CA VAL A 325 -21.53 -5.05 -1.65
C VAL A 325 -20.96 -5.90 -0.53
N THR A 326 -20.03 -5.39 0.29
CA THR A 326 -19.49 -6.13 1.44
C THR A 326 -20.59 -6.45 2.44
N VAL A 327 -21.45 -5.47 2.76
CA VAL A 327 -22.58 -5.65 3.68
C VAL A 327 -23.53 -6.72 3.15
N ILE A 328 -23.95 -6.62 1.88
CA ILE A 328 -24.80 -7.63 1.25
C ILE A 328 -24.11 -9.01 1.29
N ASP A 329 -22.82 -9.09 0.98
CA ASP A 329 -22.08 -10.35 0.93
C ASP A 329 -21.95 -11.01 2.31
N VAL A 330 -21.74 -10.22 3.38
CA VAL A 330 -21.72 -10.73 4.77
C VAL A 330 -23.07 -11.35 5.14
N PHE A 331 -24.18 -10.72 4.79
CA PHE A 331 -25.51 -11.26 5.07
C PHE A 331 -25.88 -12.44 4.15
N LEU A 332 -25.46 -12.40 2.89
CA LEU A 332 -25.71 -13.43 1.88
C LEU A 332 -25.06 -14.77 2.26
N PHE A 333 -23.86 -14.72 2.85
CA PHE A 333 -23.11 -15.89 3.27
C PHE A 333 -23.21 -16.18 4.78
N ARG A 334 -24.17 -15.55 5.48
CA ARG A 334 -24.45 -15.88 6.89
C ARG A 334 -24.92 -17.33 6.99
N LYS A 335 -24.20 -18.15 7.76
CA LYS A 335 -24.44 -19.61 7.88
C LYS A 335 -24.35 -20.38 6.54
N ALA A 336 -23.60 -19.87 5.57
CA ALA A 336 -23.37 -20.57 4.31
C ALA A 336 -22.81 -21.98 4.54
N LYS A 337 -23.22 -22.95 3.71
CA LYS A 337 -22.61 -24.29 3.73
C LYS A 337 -21.20 -24.15 3.16
N ALA A 338 -20.20 -24.48 3.97
CA ALA A 338 -18.82 -24.60 3.52
C ALA A 338 -18.68 -25.92 2.76
N SER A 339 -18.47 -25.84 1.45
CA SER A 339 -18.27 -27.02 0.60
C SER A 339 -16.84 -27.56 0.68
N ALA A 340 -15.87 -26.74 1.09
CA ALA A 340 -14.49 -27.16 1.36
C ALA A 340 -13.73 -26.11 2.18
N GLU A 341 -12.91 -26.58 3.12
CA GLU A 341 -11.93 -25.73 3.81
C GLU A 341 -10.72 -25.44 2.89
N PRO A 342 -10.07 -24.27 3.02
CA PRO A 342 -8.82 -24.00 2.32
C PRO A 342 -7.73 -25.01 2.70
N ARG A 343 -7.14 -25.65 1.69
CA ARG A 343 -5.98 -26.55 1.87
C ARG A 343 -4.71 -25.71 1.98
N TRP A 344 -4.44 -25.22 3.18
CA TRP A 344 -3.23 -24.45 3.45
C TRP A 344 -1.96 -25.23 3.09
N GLY A 345 -0.94 -24.53 2.60
CA GLY A 345 0.32 -25.12 2.17
C GLY A 345 0.32 -25.63 0.73
N HIS A 346 -0.85 -25.74 0.10
CA HIS A 346 -1.03 -26.26 -1.26
C HIS A 346 -1.23 -25.13 -2.27
N ILE A 347 -0.24 -24.24 -2.36
CA ILE A 347 -0.19 -23.13 -3.30
C ILE A 347 1.15 -23.13 -4.04
N PRO A 348 1.21 -22.81 -5.34
CA PRO A 348 2.46 -22.76 -6.08
C PRO A 348 3.48 -21.80 -5.46
N ALA A 349 4.78 -22.16 -5.49
CA ALA A 349 5.85 -21.32 -4.95
C ALA A 349 5.90 -19.91 -5.56
N ILE A 350 5.44 -19.74 -6.81
CA ILE A 350 5.29 -18.43 -7.46
C ILE A 350 4.45 -17.44 -6.65
N SER A 351 3.45 -17.91 -5.90
CA SER A 351 2.65 -17.05 -5.02
C SER A 351 3.49 -16.37 -3.93
N GLN A 352 4.53 -17.03 -3.44
CA GLN A 352 5.39 -16.50 -2.38
C GLN A 352 6.33 -15.43 -2.91
N TYR A 353 6.88 -15.63 -4.12
CA TYR A 353 7.65 -14.59 -4.81
C TYR A 353 6.79 -13.36 -5.11
N VAL A 354 5.49 -13.55 -5.40
CA VAL A 354 4.54 -12.44 -5.59
C VAL A 354 4.35 -11.65 -4.28
N LEU A 355 4.25 -12.30 -3.12
CA LEU A 355 4.16 -11.60 -1.83
C LEU A 355 5.41 -10.79 -1.52
N ILE A 356 6.60 -11.35 -1.78
CA ILE A 356 7.88 -10.64 -1.64
C ILE A 356 7.92 -9.44 -2.59
N PHE A 357 7.53 -9.64 -3.85
CA PHE A 357 7.46 -8.58 -4.85
C PHE A 357 6.54 -7.43 -4.41
N ILE A 358 5.38 -7.74 -3.84
CA ILE A 358 4.44 -6.73 -3.32
C ILE A 358 5.13 -5.88 -2.22
N ALA A 359 5.79 -6.52 -1.25
CA ALA A 359 6.47 -5.80 -0.17
C ALA A 359 7.63 -4.93 -0.68
N VAL A 360 8.44 -5.44 -1.60
CA VAL A 360 9.55 -4.68 -2.22
C VAL A 360 9.00 -3.48 -2.99
N THR A 361 7.94 -3.69 -3.78
CA THR A 361 7.32 -2.63 -4.57
C THR A 361 6.71 -1.54 -3.68
N PHE A 362 6.05 -1.90 -2.57
CA PHE A 362 5.58 -0.92 -1.58
C PHE A 362 6.72 -0.12 -0.96
N THR A 363 7.83 -0.78 -0.59
CA THR A 363 9.00 -0.10 0.00
C THR A 363 9.56 0.94 -0.97
N TRP A 364 9.69 0.57 -2.25
CA TRP A 364 10.15 1.48 -3.29
C TRP A 364 9.20 2.66 -3.48
N LEU A 365 7.89 2.37 -3.54
CA LEU A 365 6.84 3.38 -3.64
C LEU A 365 6.91 4.39 -2.48
N MET A 366 7.12 3.92 -1.25
CA MET A 366 7.24 4.77 -0.07
C MET A 366 8.47 5.68 -0.14
N GLY A 367 9.63 5.14 -0.55
CA GLY A 367 10.84 5.93 -0.74
C GLY A 367 10.69 6.99 -1.82
N LEU A 368 10.11 6.62 -2.98
CA LEU A 368 9.85 7.52 -4.10
C LEU A 368 8.92 8.67 -3.70
N MET A 369 7.82 8.36 -3.04
CA MET A 369 6.85 9.39 -2.61
C MET A 369 7.35 10.21 -1.42
N GLY A 370 8.25 9.66 -0.60
CA GLY A 370 9.02 10.41 0.38
C GLY A 370 9.87 11.49 -0.28
N TYR A 371 10.61 11.10 -1.33
CA TYR A 371 11.40 12.04 -2.12
C TYR A 371 10.53 13.11 -2.78
N VAL A 372 9.43 12.74 -3.46
CA VAL A 372 8.51 13.72 -4.08
C VAL A 372 8.07 14.77 -3.06
N ARG A 373 7.56 14.35 -1.89
CA ARG A 373 7.09 15.29 -0.85
C ARG A 373 8.19 16.22 -0.35
N SER A 374 9.42 15.72 -0.22
CA SER A 374 10.55 16.56 0.20
C SER A 374 11.00 17.51 -0.90
N GLY A 375 11.13 17.00 -2.13
CA GLY A 375 11.56 17.74 -3.31
C GLY A 375 10.57 18.82 -3.76
N LEU A 376 9.29 18.71 -3.41
CA LEU A 376 8.29 19.76 -3.66
C LEU A 376 8.68 21.10 -3.03
N ARG A 377 9.43 21.08 -1.92
CA ARG A 377 9.92 22.32 -1.29
C ARG A 377 11.10 22.95 -2.04
N GLN A 378 11.66 22.29 -3.05
CA GLN A 378 12.77 22.80 -3.88
C GLN A 378 13.92 23.32 -3.01
N HIS A 379 14.20 24.62 -3.04
CA HIS A 379 15.26 25.30 -2.29
C HIS A 379 14.78 25.84 -0.94
N TRP A 380 13.75 25.25 -0.35
CA TRP A 380 13.18 25.68 0.93
C TRP A 380 13.23 24.56 1.96
N HIS A 381 13.78 24.86 3.14
CA HIS A 381 13.61 23.98 4.31
C HIS A 381 12.18 24.09 4.84
N VAL A 382 11.67 25.32 4.92
CA VAL A 382 10.28 25.64 5.20
C VAL A 382 9.76 26.50 4.06
N TYR A 383 8.78 26.00 3.31
CA TYR A 383 8.33 26.59 2.06
C TYR A 383 7.83 28.02 2.25
N GLY A 384 8.48 28.98 1.57
CA GLY A 384 8.16 30.40 1.64
C GLY A 384 8.68 31.14 2.88
N VAL A 385 9.40 30.46 3.78
CA VAL A 385 9.87 31.03 5.07
C VAL A 385 11.38 30.93 5.19
N MET A 386 11.93 29.73 5.04
CA MET A 386 13.36 29.45 5.23
C MET A 386 13.94 28.88 3.95
N ARG A 387 14.55 29.76 3.15
CA ARG A 387 15.25 29.38 1.92
C ARG A 387 16.60 28.78 2.25
N ASP A 388 16.92 27.66 1.60
CA ASP A 388 18.26 27.09 1.60
C ASP A 388 19.17 27.92 0.69
N THR A 389 20.21 28.51 1.27
CA THR A 389 21.21 29.33 0.58
C THR A 389 22.56 28.62 0.48
N SER A 390 22.63 27.35 0.87
CA SER A 390 23.85 26.56 0.75
C SER A 390 24.22 26.34 -0.73
N VAL A 391 25.51 26.13 -0.99
CA VAL A 391 26.01 25.84 -2.33
C VAL A 391 25.46 24.52 -2.88
N ASP A 392 25.03 23.62 -2.00
CA ASP A 392 24.48 22.30 -2.33
C ASP A 392 22.94 22.29 -2.36
N ALA A 393 22.29 23.46 -2.36
CA ALA A 393 20.84 23.59 -2.43
C ALA A 393 20.33 23.28 -3.85
N PHE A 394 20.19 22.00 -4.21
CA PHE A 394 19.62 21.58 -5.49
C PHE A 394 18.54 20.51 -5.35
N THR A 395 17.66 20.42 -6.35
CA THR A 395 16.73 19.30 -6.47
C THR A 395 17.40 18.18 -7.26
N PRO A 396 17.61 16.99 -6.67
CA PRO A 396 18.27 15.90 -7.37
C PRO A 396 17.61 15.49 -8.68
N THR A 397 18.43 15.04 -9.63
CA THR A 397 17.91 14.48 -10.88
C THR A 397 17.12 13.20 -10.59
N LEU A 398 16.23 12.83 -11.53
CA LEU A 398 15.41 11.63 -11.40
C LEU A 398 16.27 10.38 -11.18
N GLY A 399 17.35 10.22 -11.95
CA GLY A 399 18.26 9.08 -11.86
C GLY A 399 18.99 9.01 -10.53
N PHE A 400 19.50 10.14 -10.02
CA PHE A 400 20.15 10.17 -8.71
C PHE A 400 19.15 9.83 -7.60
N ALA A 401 17.98 10.45 -7.61
CA ALA A 401 16.96 10.20 -6.59
C ALA A 401 16.51 8.73 -6.57
N THR A 402 16.28 8.11 -7.73
CA THR A 402 15.89 6.70 -7.79
C THR A 402 17.01 5.77 -7.32
N GLN A 403 18.27 6.07 -7.59
CA GLN A 403 19.42 5.31 -7.07
C GLN A 403 19.49 5.36 -5.54
N ILE A 404 19.39 6.54 -4.94
CA ILE A 404 19.43 6.69 -3.48
C ILE A 404 18.24 5.99 -2.82
N VAL A 405 17.05 6.09 -3.41
CA VAL A 405 15.87 5.36 -2.95
C VAL A 405 16.10 3.85 -3.03
N SER A 406 16.67 3.34 -4.13
CA SER A 406 16.99 1.91 -4.27
C SER A 406 18.00 1.44 -3.24
N VAL A 407 19.06 2.20 -2.97
CA VAL A 407 20.04 1.89 -1.91
C VAL A 407 19.35 1.84 -0.54
N THR A 408 18.47 2.80 -0.26
CA THR A 408 17.70 2.84 1.00
C THR A 408 16.78 1.62 1.14
N VAL A 409 16.11 1.22 0.05
CA VAL A 409 15.27 0.02 0.00
C VAL A 409 16.11 -1.24 0.28
N LEU A 410 17.29 -1.36 -0.33
CA LEU A 410 18.19 -2.48 -0.07
C LEU A 410 18.66 -2.53 1.38
N ILE A 411 19.08 -1.41 1.95
CA ILE A 411 19.46 -1.30 3.37
C ILE A 411 18.28 -1.72 4.25
N PHE A 412 17.07 -1.23 3.97
CA PHE A 412 15.88 -1.60 4.71
C PHE A 412 15.64 -3.12 4.69
N PHE A 413 15.71 -3.77 3.53
CA PHE A 413 15.52 -5.23 3.45
C PHE A 413 16.67 -6.03 4.07
N VAL A 414 17.91 -5.53 4.05
CA VAL A 414 19.02 -6.13 4.80
C VAL A 414 18.74 -6.09 6.30
N LEU A 415 18.29 -4.94 6.82
CA LEU A 415 17.93 -4.80 8.24
C LEU A 415 16.73 -5.68 8.61
N ILE A 416 15.69 -5.73 7.78
CA ILE A 416 14.55 -6.62 7.98
C ILE A 416 14.99 -8.09 7.95
N GLY A 417 15.84 -8.47 7.00
CA GLY A 417 16.41 -9.82 6.92
C GLY A 417 17.21 -10.18 8.17
N PHE A 418 18.01 -9.24 8.69
CA PHE A 418 18.72 -9.41 9.95
C PHE A 418 17.77 -9.58 11.15
N VAL A 419 16.69 -8.79 11.22
CA VAL A 419 15.65 -8.95 12.25
C VAL A 419 14.94 -10.30 12.15
N PHE A 420 14.62 -10.76 10.94
CA PHE A 420 14.02 -12.08 10.71
C PHE A 420 14.95 -13.22 11.10
N TRP A 421 16.24 -13.08 10.83
CA TRP A 421 17.27 -14.01 11.27
C TRP A 421 17.37 -14.03 12.81
N LEU A 422 17.45 -12.88 13.47
CA LEU A 422 17.46 -12.79 14.94
C LEU A 422 16.23 -13.44 15.56
N ALA A 423 15.04 -13.18 15.01
CA ALA A 423 13.80 -13.78 15.47
C ALA A 423 13.80 -15.32 15.33
N SER A 424 14.56 -15.87 14.39
CA SER A 424 14.70 -17.33 14.21
C SER A 424 15.58 -18.01 15.27
N LEU A 425 16.35 -17.25 16.06
CA LEU A 425 17.24 -17.80 17.08
C LEU A 425 16.50 -18.20 18.36
N GLY A 426 15.34 -17.59 18.65
CA GLY A 426 14.60 -17.81 19.91
C GLY A 426 14.04 -19.23 20.10
N GLY A 427 14.07 -20.09 19.08
CA GLY A 427 13.68 -21.50 19.16
C GLY A 427 14.86 -22.49 19.06
N LYS A 428 16.11 -22.01 19.02
CA LYS A 428 17.28 -22.89 18.98
C LYS A 428 17.67 -23.33 20.38
N LYS A 429 18.22 -24.53 20.50
CA LYS A 429 18.80 -25.03 21.75
C LYS A 429 19.84 -24.03 22.27
N ASP A 430 19.83 -23.82 23.58
CA ASP A 430 20.83 -23.02 24.26
C ASP A 430 22.22 -23.58 23.95
N TRP A 431 23.22 -22.69 23.95
CA TRP A 431 24.60 -23.10 23.78
C TRP A 431 25.00 -23.98 24.95
N GLU A 432 25.26 -25.26 24.68
CA GLU A 432 25.85 -26.18 25.64
C GLU A 432 27.37 -26.18 25.46
N PRO A 433 28.16 -26.03 26.54
CA PRO A 433 29.60 -26.17 26.46
C PRO A 433 29.94 -27.55 25.90
N ALA A 434 30.90 -27.63 24.98
CA ALA A 434 31.40 -28.92 24.52
C ALA A 434 32.01 -29.66 25.71
N THR A 435 31.25 -30.60 26.29
CA THR A 435 31.81 -31.51 27.29
C THR A 435 32.93 -32.28 26.61
N ARG A 436 34.15 -32.15 27.15
CA ARG A 436 35.30 -32.99 26.76
C ARG A 436 34.77 -34.42 26.67
N LYS A 437 34.89 -35.08 25.51
CA LYS A 437 34.59 -36.51 25.38
C LYS A 437 35.25 -37.20 26.59
N PRO A 438 34.54 -38.05 27.35
CA PRO A 438 35.19 -38.90 28.32
C PRO A 438 36.33 -39.61 27.58
N ALA A 439 37.53 -39.58 28.16
CA ALA A 439 38.67 -40.30 27.60
C ALA A 439 38.22 -41.72 27.29
N THR A 440 38.51 -42.20 26.08
CA THR A 440 38.28 -43.61 25.79
C THR A 440 39.10 -44.45 26.79
N PRO A 441 38.67 -45.67 27.16
CA PRO A 441 39.44 -46.50 28.10
C PRO A 441 40.93 -46.65 27.70
N ALA A 442 41.21 -46.63 26.39
CA ALA A 442 42.56 -46.66 25.84
C ALA A 442 43.40 -45.39 26.14
N GLU A 443 42.77 -44.23 26.32
CA GLU A 443 43.44 -42.98 26.70
C GLU A 443 43.63 -42.86 28.22
N ALA A 444 42.87 -43.62 29.03
CA ALA A 444 43.06 -43.70 30.48
C ALA A 444 44.19 -44.66 30.88
N GLU A 445 44.47 -45.70 30.08
CA GLU A 445 45.57 -46.64 30.28
C GLU A 445 46.95 -46.09 29.86
N ALA A 446 46.99 -44.97 29.12
CA ALA A 446 48.22 -44.35 28.64
C ALA A 446 48.63 -43.08 29.42
N ALA A 447 47.95 -42.77 30.53
CA ALA A 447 48.37 -41.71 31.45
C ALA A 447 49.44 -42.26 32.42
N PRO A 448 50.61 -41.63 32.55
CA PRO A 448 51.73 -42.11 33.36
C PRO A 448 51.47 -42.10 34.87
#